data_AF-A0A820JD19-F1
#
_entry.id   AF-A0A820JD19-F1
#
_cell.length_a   1.000
_cell.length_b   1.000
_cell.length_c   1.000
_cell.angle_alpha   90.00
_cell.angle_beta   90.00
_cell.angle_gamma   90.00
#
_symmetry.space_group_name_H-M   'P 1'
#
loop_
_entity.id
_entity.type
_entity.pdbx_description
1 polymer ?
#
loop_
_entity_poly.entity_id
_entity_poly.type
_entity_poly.pdbx_seq_one_letter_code
_entity_poly.pdbx_strand_id
1 'polypeptide(L)'
;MGDTNGQVVAGANGEGIRLDQLYCPTDVLIDKETDSLIICDWMNQRVVRWSRRSGTAQGEILIDNIVCWGLAMDDQRYLYISDIVKHE
;
A
#
# COMPACT_ATOMS: atom_id res chain seq x y z
N MET A 1 25.66 -8.59 11.56
CA MET A 1 25.28 -9.34 10.34
C MET A 1 23.83 -9.00 10.10
N GLY A 2 23.55 -8.21 9.05
CA GLY A 2 22.17 -7.88 8.68
C GLY A 2 21.59 -9.08 7.94
N ASP A 3 20.53 -9.65 8.48
CA ASP A 3 19.87 -10.81 7.91
C ASP A 3 19.30 -10.41 6.53
N THR A 4 19.81 -11.00 5.45
CA THR A 4 19.40 -10.70 4.06
C THR A 4 18.10 -11.41 3.68
N ASN A 5 17.34 -11.90 4.66
CA ASN A 5 16.08 -12.57 4.44
C ASN A 5 15.01 -11.52 4.14
N GLY A 6 14.54 -11.49 2.89
CA GLY A 6 13.38 -10.70 2.51
C GLY A 6 12.16 -11.13 3.34
N GLN A 7 11.34 -10.17 3.74
CA GLN A 7 10.13 -10.41 4.52
C GLN A 7 8.89 -10.03 3.71
N VAL A 8 7.88 -10.90 3.71
CA VAL A 8 6.53 -10.53 3.26
C VAL A 8 5.89 -9.70 4.36
N VAL A 9 5.59 -8.45 4.05
CA VAL A 9 5.03 -7.48 5.02
C VAL A 9 3.60 -7.08 4.69
N ALA A 10 3.04 -7.46 3.53
CA ALA A 10 1.67 -7.14 3.12
C ALA A 10 1.09 -8.23 2.20
N GLY A 11 -0.23 -8.42 2.25
CA GLY A 11 -0.97 -9.29 1.31
C GLY A 11 -0.73 -10.80 1.45
N ALA A 12 -0.18 -11.26 2.57
CA ALA A 12 0.25 -12.65 2.77
C ALA A 12 -0.89 -13.71 2.82
N ASN A 13 -2.16 -13.29 2.69
CA ASN A 13 -3.33 -14.18 2.75
C ASN A 13 -3.99 -14.40 1.37
N GLY A 14 -3.21 -14.27 0.30
CA GLY A 14 -3.69 -14.43 -1.08
C GLY A 14 -4.51 -13.23 -1.58
N GLU A 15 -5.07 -13.38 -2.77
CA GLU A 15 -5.88 -12.32 -3.36
C GLU A 15 -7.24 -12.16 -2.67
N GLY A 16 -7.70 -10.92 -2.50
CA GLY A 16 -9.03 -10.64 -1.99
C GLY A 16 -9.20 -9.24 -1.40
N ILE A 17 -10.43 -8.97 -0.93
CA ILE A 17 -10.86 -7.64 -0.46
C ILE A 17 -10.58 -7.39 1.03
N ARG A 18 -10.21 -8.42 1.79
CA ARG A 18 -9.96 -8.27 3.23
C ARG A 18 -8.73 -7.40 3.47
N LEU A 19 -8.62 -6.82 4.66
CA LEU A 19 -7.52 -5.91 4.98
C LEU A 19 -6.16 -6.62 5.08
N ASP A 20 -6.15 -7.93 5.26
CA ASP A 20 -4.97 -8.78 5.28
C ASP A 20 -4.64 -9.39 3.90
N GLN A 21 -5.35 -8.94 2.85
CA GLN A 21 -5.23 -9.35 1.45
C GLN A 21 -5.01 -8.13 0.55
N LEU A 22 -4.47 -8.36 -0.65
CA LEU A 22 -4.34 -7.37 -1.73
C LEU A 22 -4.90 -8.00 -3.01
N TYR A 23 -5.30 -7.21 -3.99
CA TYR A 23 -5.76 -7.68 -5.29
C TYR A 23 -5.21 -6.81 -6.43
N CYS A 24 -4.31 -7.40 -7.21
CA CYS A 24 -3.57 -6.75 -8.31
C CYS A 24 -2.98 -5.37 -7.95
N PRO A 25 -2.16 -5.24 -6.88
CA PRO A 25 -1.54 -3.97 -6.55
C PRO A 25 -0.59 -3.51 -7.67
N THR A 26 -0.57 -2.20 -7.95
CA THR A 26 0.14 -1.62 -9.10
C THR A 26 1.38 -0.81 -8.73
N ASP A 27 1.40 -0.22 -7.53
CA ASP A 27 2.53 0.58 -7.05
C ASP A 27 2.65 0.57 -5.51
N VAL A 28 3.85 0.86 -5.02
CA VAL A 28 4.17 0.91 -3.58
C VAL A 28 5.24 1.96 -3.30
N LEU A 29 5.06 2.72 -2.22
CA LEU A 29 6.09 3.60 -1.67
C LEU A 29 6.33 3.34 -0.18
N ILE A 30 7.48 3.79 0.31
CA ILE A 30 7.86 3.70 1.72
C ILE A 30 7.62 5.06 2.38
N ASP A 31 6.75 5.10 3.37
CA ASP A 31 6.69 6.21 4.32
C ASP A 31 7.69 5.95 5.46
N LYS A 32 8.83 6.63 5.41
CA LYS A 32 9.91 6.47 6.40
C LYS A 32 9.53 7.00 7.78
N GLU A 33 8.65 8.00 7.84
CA GLU A 33 8.23 8.61 9.11
C GLU A 33 7.33 7.66 9.91
N THR A 34 6.45 6.93 9.23
CA THR A 34 5.56 5.93 9.87
C THR A 34 6.10 4.50 9.79
N ASP A 35 7.27 4.30 9.20
CA ASP A 35 7.88 2.98 8.94
C ASP A 35 6.87 2.01 8.29
N SER A 36 6.20 2.48 7.24
CA SER A 36 5.09 1.80 6.59
C SER A 36 5.24 1.76 5.07
N LEU A 37 4.60 0.78 4.44
CA LEU A 37 4.31 0.77 3.01
C LEU A 37 2.98 1.46 2.76
N ILE A 38 2.90 2.24 1.70
CA ILE A 38 1.64 2.70 1.12
C ILE A 38 1.53 2.01 -0.24
N ILE A 39 0.44 1.27 -0.43
CA ILE A 39 0.25 0.37 -1.56
C ILE A 39 -1.02 0.78 -2.29
N CYS A 40 -0.91 0.92 -3.61
CA CYS A 40 -2.06 1.05 -4.47
C CYS A 40 -2.63 -0.35 -4.75
N ASP A 41 -3.82 -0.62 -4.24
CA ASP A 41 -4.51 -1.91 -4.32
C ASP A 41 -5.61 -1.83 -5.38
N TRP A 42 -5.17 -1.81 -6.65
CA TRP A 42 -5.96 -1.35 -7.80
C TRP A 42 -7.28 -2.08 -8.01
N MET A 43 -7.30 -3.43 -7.99
CA MET A 43 -8.56 -4.16 -8.19
C MET A 43 -9.52 -4.04 -7.00
N ASN A 44 -9.01 -3.69 -5.82
CA ASN A 44 -9.81 -3.36 -4.65
C ASN A 44 -10.18 -1.87 -4.57
N GLN A 45 -9.77 -1.06 -5.55
CA GLN A 45 -10.08 0.37 -5.66
C GLN A 45 -9.77 1.16 -4.38
N ARG A 46 -8.61 0.88 -3.78
CA ARG A 46 -8.18 1.49 -2.52
C ARG A 46 -6.68 1.71 -2.48
N VAL A 47 -6.26 2.63 -1.62
CA VAL A 47 -4.87 2.77 -1.19
C VAL A 47 -4.79 2.35 0.27
N VAL A 48 -3.89 1.41 0.57
CA VAL A 48 -3.72 0.85 1.91
C VAL A 48 -2.34 1.13 2.48
N ARG A 49 -2.27 1.34 3.79
CA ARG A 49 -1.04 1.41 4.56
C ARG A 49 -0.79 0.10 5.29
N TRP A 50 0.43 -0.38 5.27
CA TRP A 50 0.89 -1.53 6.05
C TRP A 50 2.15 -1.17 6.83
N SER A 51 2.22 -1.50 8.11
CA SER A 51 3.48 -1.34 8.83
C SER A 51 4.52 -2.31 8.26
N ARG A 52 5.78 -1.85 8.17
CA ARG A 52 6.90 -2.71 7.79
C ARG A 52 7.41 -3.56 8.96
N ARG A 53 6.92 -3.29 10.17
CA ARG A 53 7.30 -4.02 11.37
C ARG A 53 6.64 -5.38 11.39
N SER A 54 7.40 -6.39 11.80
CA SER A 54 6.90 -7.75 11.95
C SER A 54 5.70 -7.80 12.90
N GLY A 55 4.64 -8.49 12.49
CA GLY A 55 3.47 -8.79 13.34
C GLY A 55 2.21 -7.96 13.08
N THR A 56 2.21 -7.04 12.11
CA THR A 56 0.94 -6.40 11.69
C THR A 56 0.10 -7.36 10.86
N ALA A 57 -1.10 -7.66 11.36
CA ALA A 57 -1.98 -8.67 10.79
C ALA A 57 -2.72 -8.19 9.52
N GLN A 58 -2.88 -6.88 9.33
CA GLN A 58 -3.69 -6.32 8.26
C GLN A 58 -3.28 -4.87 7.96
N GLY A 59 -3.64 -4.41 6.75
CA GLY A 59 -3.50 -3.02 6.35
C GLY A 59 -4.63 -2.13 6.86
N GLU A 60 -4.42 -0.84 6.68
CA GLU A 60 -5.38 0.23 6.96
C GLU A 60 -5.71 0.94 5.65
N ILE A 61 -6.98 1.22 5.40
CA ILE A 61 -7.40 1.98 4.22
C ILE A 61 -7.08 3.45 4.48
N LEU A 62 -6.25 4.05 3.63
CA LEU A 62 -6.00 5.49 3.63
C LEU A 62 -6.99 6.23 2.72
N ILE A 63 -7.29 5.64 1.58
CA ILE A 63 -8.17 6.20 0.55
C ILE A 63 -8.97 5.05 -0.06
N ASP A 64 -10.28 5.23 -0.20
CA ASP A 64 -11.18 4.31 -0.86
C ASP A 64 -11.77 4.91 -2.15
N ASN A 65 -12.44 4.07 -2.94
CA ASN A 65 -13.13 4.46 -4.15
C ASN A 65 -12.22 5.23 -5.15
N ILE A 66 -11.00 4.73 -5.32
CA ILE A 66 -9.97 5.31 -6.19
C ILE A 66 -9.40 4.23 -7.09
N VAL A 67 -9.34 4.47 -8.41
CA VAL A 67 -8.70 3.55 -9.35
C VAL A 67 -7.24 3.95 -9.49
N CYS A 68 -6.48 3.71 -8.42
CA CYS A 68 -5.09 4.13 -8.32
C CYS A 68 -4.20 3.35 -9.31
N TRP A 69 -3.13 3.99 -9.78
CA TRP A 69 -2.09 3.31 -10.57
C TRP A 69 -0.68 3.62 -10.09
N GLY A 70 -0.35 4.90 -9.91
CA GLY A 70 0.94 5.35 -9.41
C GLY A 70 0.80 6.11 -8.11
N LEU A 71 1.83 6.02 -7.26
CA LEU A 71 1.94 6.72 -5.99
C LEU A 71 3.20 7.58 -5.97
N ALA A 72 3.08 8.79 -5.43
CA ALA A 72 4.22 9.64 -5.08
C ALA A 72 3.96 10.33 -3.75
N MET A 73 5.01 10.62 -2.99
CA MET A 73 4.90 11.40 -1.77
C MET A 73 6.03 12.42 -1.72
N ASP A 74 5.71 13.66 -1.36
CA ASP A 74 6.73 14.72 -1.22
C ASP A 74 7.33 14.75 0.20
N ASP A 75 8.31 15.63 0.40
CA ASP A 75 8.98 15.81 1.69
C ASP A 75 8.06 16.42 2.76
N GLN A 76 6.93 17.03 2.36
CA GLN A 76 5.90 17.53 3.26
C GLN A 76 4.85 16.46 3.61
N ARG A 77 5.01 15.25 3.05
CA ARG A 77 4.14 14.08 3.22
C ARG A 77 2.76 14.22 2.59
N TYR A 78 2.64 15.05 1.56
CA TYR A 78 1.49 14.98 0.67
C TYR A 78 1.59 13.74 -0.21
N LEU A 79 0.55 12.90 -0.15
CA LEU A 79 0.42 11.72 -0.99
C LEU A 79 -0.32 12.09 -2.28
N TYR A 80 0.32 11.82 -3.42
CA TYR A 80 -0.21 11.99 -4.76
C TYR A 80 -0.50 10.63 -5.35
N ILE A 81 -1.68 10.49 -5.94
CA ILE A 81 -2.14 9.24 -6.56
C ILE A 81 -2.65 9.57 -7.95
N SER A 82 -2.23 8.82 -8.96
CA SER A 82 -2.89 8.89 -10.26
C SER A 82 -4.13 8.00 -10.26
N ASP A 83 -5.31 8.60 -10.38
CA ASP A 83 -6.55 7.87 -10.68
C ASP A 83 -6.71 7.77 -12.20
N ILE A 84 -6.66 6.54 -12.72
CA ILE A 84 -6.69 6.29 -14.17
C ILE A 84 -8.10 6.29 -14.77
N VAL A 85 -9.14 6.37 -13.95
CA VAL A 85 -10.54 6.41 -14.40
C VAL A 85 -11.18 7.77 -14.16
N LYS A 86 -10.89 8.42 -13.03
CA LYS A 86 -11.47 9.71 -12.68
C LYS A 86 -10.77 10.90 -13.34
N HIS A 87 -9.53 10.73 -13.84
CA HIS A 87 -8.76 11.80 -14.49
C HIS A 87 -8.68 13.11 -13.67
N GLU A 88 -8.76 12.99 -12.34
CA GLU A 88 -8.72 14.10 -11.37
C GLU A 88 -7.42 14.05 -10.55
#